data_AF-A0A1Y1VCX8-F1
#
_entry.id   AF-A0A1Y1VCX8-F1
#
_cell.length_a   1.000
_cell.length_b   1.000
_cell.length_c   1.000
_cell.angle_alpha   90.00
_cell.angle_beta   90.00
_cell.angle_gamma   90.00
#
_symmetry.space_group_name_H-M   'P 1'
#
loop_
_entity.id
_entity.type
_entity.pdbx_description
1 polymer ?
#
loop_
_entity_poly.entity_id
_entity_poly.type
_entity_poly.pdbx_seq_one_letter_code
_entity_poly.pdbx_strand_id
1 'polypeptide(L)'
;MLPRIGSQDRDIESWAEEFSRVMDLSDINDPKKIFAWAKECVQGRLKGIIDDLKTESDTGTNYPSIEDIKEAIEEYLEITPQEKCFNVKSLKIRRGESIKDFNWRYGNLYKNLNVGSQLFVTVKDYTNSIISRPFIRTQVITAQPKDIEAAFKVAELAESATEVPQYHNVNMFTDNQPYFDPYQNQNYNLFTQHSGDQNAYNNGYSKYPYNSSTFNNNNYSNMEENKSYQNSLIILIMLIK
;
A
#
# COMPACT_ATOMS: atom_id res chain seq x y z
N MET A 1 -0.05 21.25 3.94
CA MET A 1 1.13 21.70 3.16
C MET A 1 0.79 21.54 1.70
N LEU A 2 1.19 22.48 0.84
CA LEU A 2 0.98 22.36 -0.61
C LEU A 2 1.97 21.33 -1.18
N PRO A 3 1.54 20.46 -2.11
CA PRO A 3 2.43 19.51 -2.77
C PRO A 3 3.44 20.27 -3.63
N ARG A 4 4.69 19.80 -3.69
CA ARG A 4 5.75 20.43 -4.50
C ARG A 4 6.37 19.45 -5.46
N ILE A 5 6.64 19.93 -6.68
CA ILE A 5 7.40 19.19 -7.70
C ILE A 5 8.48 20.07 -8.34
N GLY A 6 9.57 19.42 -8.74
CA GLY A 6 10.66 19.96 -9.52
C GLY A 6 11.00 19.05 -10.70
N SER A 7 12.12 19.35 -11.37
CA SER A 7 12.49 18.68 -12.63
C SER A 7 12.90 17.21 -12.49
N GLN A 8 13.09 16.72 -11.27
CA GLN A 8 13.45 15.32 -10.98
C GLN A 8 12.24 14.49 -10.55
N ASP A 9 11.12 15.14 -10.23
CA ASP A 9 9.92 14.42 -9.83
C ASP A 9 9.27 13.77 -11.06
N ARG A 10 8.67 12.59 -10.85
CA ARG A 10 8.09 11.76 -11.91
C ARG A 10 6.67 11.28 -11.61
N ASP A 11 6.18 11.52 -10.40
CA ASP A 11 4.83 11.15 -9.98
C ASP A 11 3.90 12.39 -10.03
N ILE A 12 3.64 12.84 -11.26
CA ILE A 12 2.87 14.06 -11.51
C ILE A 12 1.38 13.82 -11.24
N GLU A 13 0.91 12.59 -11.41
CA GLU A 13 -0.47 12.21 -11.08
C GLU A 13 -0.75 12.36 -9.58
N SER A 14 0.09 11.79 -8.71
CA SER A 14 -0.08 11.97 -7.26
C SER A 14 0.02 13.44 -6.84
N TRP A 15 0.84 14.24 -7.54
CA TRP A 15 0.90 15.68 -7.31
C TRP A 15 -0.40 16.38 -7.69
N ALA A 16 -0.97 16.08 -8.86
CA ALA A 16 -2.20 16.70 -9.35
C ALA A 16 -3.41 16.35 -8.47
N GLU A 17 -3.49 15.11 -8.00
CA GLU A 17 -4.55 14.68 -7.06
C GLU A 17 -4.46 15.42 -5.73
N GLU A 18 -3.27 15.45 -5.11
CA GLU A 18 -3.08 16.13 -3.83
C GLU A 18 -3.29 17.64 -3.98
N PHE A 19 -2.87 18.22 -5.11
CA PHE A 19 -3.09 19.63 -5.42
C PHE A 19 -4.58 19.94 -5.53
N SER A 20 -5.33 19.16 -6.32
CA SER A 20 -6.79 19.30 -6.47
C SER A 20 -7.50 19.18 -5.13
N ARG A 21 -7.16 18.15 -4.34
CA ARG A 21 -7.71 17.93 -3.00
C ARG A 21 -7.48 19.14 -2.08
N VAL A 22 -6.32 19.77 -2.14
CA VAL A 22 -6.02 20.97 -1.33
C VAL A 22 -6.80 22.18 -1.81
N MET A 23 -7.00 22.36 -3.12
CA MET A 23 -7.83 23.44 -3.66
C MET A 23 -9.28 23.29 -3.20
N ASP A 24 -9.84 22.08 -3.31
CA ASP A 24 -11.21 21.76 -2.90
C ASP A 24 -11.41 21.99 -1.39
N LEU A 25 -10.50 21.49 -0.56
CA LEU A 25 -10.57 21.69 0.89
C LEU A 25 -10.41 23.14 1.33
N SER A 26 -9.82 23.98 0.47
CA SER A 26 -9.62 25.40 0.73
C SER A 26 -10.72 26.28 0.09
N ASP A 27 -11.72 25.67 -0.54
CA ASP A 27 -12.79 26.35 -1.29
C ASP A 27 -12.24 27.30 -2.38
N ILE A 28 -11.15 26.89 -3.04
CA ILE A 28 -10.50 27.65 -4.12
C ILE A 28 -10.98 27.10 -5.46
N ASN A 29 -12.01 27.73 -6.00
CA ASN A 29 -12.62 27.33 -7.28
C ASN A 29 -12.33 28.31 -8.43
N ASP A 30 -11.69 29.45 -8.15
CA ASP A 30 -11.36 30.47 -9.15
C ASP A 30 -10.16 30.02 -10.00
N PRO A 31 -10.30 29.88 -11.34
CA PRO A 31 -9.23 29.37 -12.21
C PRO A 31 -7.93 30.18 -12.12
N LYS A 32 -8.02 31.50 -11.98
CA LYS A 32 -6.85 32.37 -11.82
C LYS A 32 -6.09 32.08 -10.53
N LYS A 33 -6.80 31.88 -9.40
CA LYS A 33 -6.18 31.47 -8.13
C LYS A 33 -5.59 30.07 -8.20
N ILE A 34 -6.30 29.11 -8.80
CA ILE A 34 -5.78 27.74 -8.98
C ILE A 34 -4.48 27.78 -9.78
N PHE A 35 -4.46 28.49 -10.90
CA PHE A 35 -3.27 28.70 -11.71
C PHE A 35 -2.11 29.32 -10.91
N ALA A 36 -2.38 30.38 -10.15
CA ALA A 36 -1.36 31.03 -9.33
C ALA A 36 -0.77 30.07 -8.27
N TRP A 37 -1.62 29.25 -7.63
CA TRP A 37 -1.17 28.25 -6.66
C TRP A 37 -0.40 27.10 -7.31
N ALA A 38 -0.82 26.65 -8.49
CA ALA A 38 -0.10 25.62 -9.25
C ALA A 38 1.35 26.06 -9.53
N LYS A 39 1.55 27.32 -9.92
CA LYS A 39 2.89 27.91 -10.11
C LYS A 39 3.74 27.92 -8.84
N GLU A 40 3.14 28.12 -7.67
CA GLU A 40 3.84 28.07 -6.39
C GLU A 40 4.18 26.64 -5.95
N CYS A 41 3.49 25.65 -6.51
CA CYS A 41 3.72 24.23 -6.27
C CYS A 41 4.78 23.63 -7.19
N VAL A 42 5.31 24.37 -8.17
CA VAL A 42 6.34 23.88 -9.09
C VAL A 42 7.65 24.69 -9.02
N GLN A 43 8.76 24.07 -9.40
CA GLN A 43 10.09 24.67 -9.35
C GLN A 43 10.74 24.81 -10.72
N GLY A 44 11.62 25.81 -10.83
CA GLY A 44 12.46 26.00 -12.00
C GLY A 44 11.66 26.26 -13.27
N ARG A 45 12.04 25.58 -14.36
CA ARG A 45 11.47 25.78 -15.70
C ARG A 45 9.99 25.39 -15.80
N LEU A 46 9.49 24.54 -14.91
CA LEU A 46 8.07 24.18 -14.87
C LEU A 46 7.15 25.40 -14.67
N LYS A 47 7.64 26.46 -14.00
CA LYS A 47 6.87 27.71 -13.88
C LYS A 47 6.58 28.35 -15.24
N GLY A 48 7.56 28.31 -16.16
CA GLY A 48 7.42 28.82 -17.52
C GLY A 48 6.46 27.97 -18.34
N ILE A 49 6.57 26.64 -18.23
CA ILE A 49 5.64 25.70 -18.89
C ILE A 49 4.19 25.97 -18.49
N ILE A 50 3.93 26.19 -17.19
CA ILE A 50 2.59 26.56 -16.72
C ILE A 50 2.18 27.94 -17.27
N ASP A 51 3.09 28.92 -17.27
CA ASP A 51 2.78 30.26 -17.80
C ASP A 51 2.38 30.26 -19.27
N ASP A 52 3.04 29.43 -20.09
CA ASP A 52 2.79 29.34 -21.54
C ASP A 52 1.42 28.74 -21.88
N LEU A 53 0.78 28.01 -20.94
CA LEU A 53 -0.59 27.50 -21.11
C LEU A 53 -1.66 28.60 -21.01
N LYS A 54 -1.32 29.76 -20.43
CA LYS A 54 -2.25 30.87 -20.30
C LYS A 54 -2.49 31.49 -21.67
N THR A 55 -3.75 31.61 -22.08
CA THR A 55 -4.11 32.23 -23.37
C THR A 55 -4.85 33.53 -23.15
N GLU A 56 -4.55 34.52 -23.99
CA GLU A 56 -5.30 35.79 -24.02
C GLU A 56 -6.31 35.73 -25.16
N SER A 57 -7.53 36.22 -24.90
CA SER A 57 -8.60 36.34 -25.88
C SER A 57 -9.25 37.71 -25.78
N ASP A 58 -10.04 38.09 -26.78
CA ASP A 58 -10.76 39.37 -26.79
C ASP A 58 -11.72 39.53 -25.59
N THR A 59 -12.17 38.41 -24.99
CA THR A 59 -13.07 38.37 -23.83
C THR A 59 -12.33 38.25 -22.49
N GLY A 60 -11.00 38.17 -22.51
CA GLY A 60 -10.15 38.12 -21.32
C GLY A 60 -9.12 36.99 -21.35
N THR A 61 -8.46 36.79 -20.21
CA THR A 61 -7.48 35.72 -20.02
C THR A 61 -8.18 34.40 -19.73
N ASN A 62 -7.88 33.37 -20.51
CA ASN A 62 -8.27 32.00 -20.24
C ASN A 62 -7.15 31.28 -19.47
N TYR A 63 -7.52 30.63 -18.36
CA TYR A 63 -6.60 29.91 -17.50
C TYR A 63 -6.74 28.40 -17.73
N PRO A 64 -5.61 27.65 -17.76
CA PRO A 64 -5.64 26.21 -17.97
C PRO A 64 -6.32 25.49 -16.80
N SER A 65 -6.90 24.33 -17.08
CA SER A 65 -7.36 23.41 -16.05
C SER A 65 -6.18 22.72 -15.36
N ILE A 66 -6.44 22.05 -14.23
CA ILE A 66 -5.41 21.22 -13.56
C ILE A 66 -4.93 20.09 -14.48
N GLU A 67 -5.82 19.56 -15.31
CA GLU A 67 -5.48 18.49 -16.27
C GLU A 67 -4.54 19.02 -17.36
N ASP A 68 -4.81 20.21 -17.92
CA ASP A 68 -3.92 20.83 -18.92
C ASP A 68 -2.52 21.09 -18.33
N ILE A 69 -2.47 21.54 -17.06
CA ILE A 69 -1.21 21.74 -16.34
C ILE A 69 -0.47 20.42 -16.14
N LYS A 70 -1.20 19.36 -15.74
CA LYS A 70 -0.63 18.02 -15.54
C LYS A 70 -0.01 17.50 -16.84
N GLU A 71 -0.76 17.53 -17.93
CA GLU A 71 -0.31 17.06 -19.25
C GLU A 71 0.94 17.82 -19.72
N ALA A 72 0.96 19.14 -19.61
CA ALA A 72 2.10 19.95 -20.02
C ALA A 72 3.37 19.66 -19.20
N ILE A 73 3.22 19.40 -17.89
CA ILE A 73 4.34 19.00 -17.03
C ILE A 73 4.85 17.61 -17.41
N GLU A 74 3.95 16.66 -17.66
CA GLU A 74 4.33 15.31 -18.08
C GLU A 74 5.04 15.32 -19.43
N GLU A 75 4.57 16.11 -20.39
CA GLU A 75 5.21 16.29 -21.69
C GLU A 75 6.60 16.91 -21.53
N TYR A 76 6.73 17.99 -20.75
CA TYR A 76 8.00 18.66 -20.52
C TYR A 76 9.05 17.76 -19.85
N LEU A 77 8.61 16.89 -18.95
CA LEU A 77 9.47 15.93 -18.24
C LEU A 77 9.68 14.63 -19.02
N GLU A 78 9.12 14.52 -20.23
CA GLU A 78 9.17 13.35 -21.11
C GLU A 78 8.68 12.07 -20.41
N ILE A 79 7.64 12.17 -19.58
CA ILE A 79 7.16 11.05 -18.78
C ILE A 79 6.52 10.00 -19.67
N THR A 80 7.19 8.86 -19.75
CA THR A 80 6.80 7.76 -20.63
C THR A 80 5.70 6.89 -20.00
N PRO A 81 4.88 6.18 -20.81
CA PRO A 81 3.94 5.18 -20.29
C PRO A 81 4.60 4.11 -19.43
N GLN A 82 5.88 3.80 -19.69
CA GLN A 82 6.69 2.86 -18.94
C GLN A 82 7.03 3.40 -17.54
N GLU A 83 7.39 4.68 -17.43
CA GLU A 83 7.61 5.34 -16.14
C GLU A 83 6.31 5.42 -15.34
N LYS A 84 5.18 5.77 -15.97
CA LYS A 84 3.88 5.73 -15.28
C LYS A 84 3.58 4.34 -14.72
N CYS A 85 3.80 3.29 -15.52
CA CYS A 85 3.65 1.91 -15.08
C CYS A 85 4.60 1.57 -13.91
N PHE A 86 5.85 2.03 -13.97
CA PHE A 86 6.83 1.87 -12.90
C PHE A 86 6.39 2.56 -11.60
N ASN A 87 5.80 3.76 -11.68
CA ASN A 87 5.28 4.47 -10.51
C ASN A 87 4.19 3.64 -9.80
N VAL A 88 3.26 3.03 -10.54
CA VAL A 88 2.24 2.13 -9.95
C VAL A 88 2.88 0.93 -9.24
N LYS A 89 3.87 0.29 -9.86
CA LYS A 89 4.55 -0.90 -9.31
C LYS A 89 5.42 -0.58 -8.09
N SER A 90 6.05 0.58 -8.09
CA SER A 90 6.93 1.03 -7.02
C SER A 90 6.17 1.61 -5.82
N LEU A 91 4.89 1.95 -5.99
CA LEU A 91 4.05 2.46 -4.92
C LEU A 91 4.09 1.54 -3.69
N LYS A 92 4.13 2.15 -2.51
CA LYS A 92 4.05 1.45 -1.22
C LYS A 92 3.00 2.08 -0.33
N ILE A 93 2.33 1.22 0.44
CA ILE A 93 1.45 1.69 1.51
C ILE A 93 2.28 2.39 2.59
N ARG A 94 1.82 3.56 3.01
CA ARG A 94 2.47 4.38 4.03
C ARG A 94 2.21 3.80 5.42
N ARG A 95 3.02 4.19 6.39
CA ARG A 95 2.78 3.82 7.80
C ARG A 95 1.50 4.53 8.27
N GLY A 96 0.56 3.77 8.83
CA GLY A 96 -0.71 4.29 9.33
C GLY A 96 -1.78 4.59 8.28
N GLU A 97 -1.47 4.49 6.99
CA GLU A 97 -2.47 4.53 5.91
C GLU A 97 -3.33 3.27 5.96
N SER A 98 -4.65 3.44 5.83
CA SER A 98 -5.62 2.35 5.69
C SER A 98 -5.45 1.67 4.33
N ILE A 99 -5.81 0.38 4.23
CA ILE A 99 -5.84 -0.31 2.93
C ILE A 99 -6.79 0.40 1.98
N LYS A 100 -7.93 0.90 2.47
CA LYS A 100 -8.91 1.59 1.63
C LYS A 100 -8.33 2.85 0.97
N ASP A 101 -7.69 3.71 1.75
CA ASP A 101 -7.07 4.94 1.22
C ASP A 101 -5.92 4.61 0.28
N PHE A 102 -5.14 3.59 0.62
CA PHE A 102 -4.07 3.09 -0.23
C PHE A 102 -4.58 2.55 -1.57
N ASN A 103 -5.64 1.73 -1.55
CA ASN A 103 -6.25 1.15 -2.75
C ASN A 103 -6.84 2.23 -3.64
N TRP A 104 -7.45 3.26 -3.06
CA TRP A 104 -7.92 4.42 -3.82
C TRP A 104 -6.76 5.08 -4.59
N ARG A 105 -5.66 5.38 -3.89
CA ARG A 105 -4.46 5.99 -4.51
C ARG A 105 -3.78 5.08 -5.55
N TYR A 106 -3.63 3.80 -5.24
CA TYR A 106 -3.08 2.82 -6.21
C TYR A 106 -3.99 2.68 -7.43
N GLY A 107 -5.30 2.63 -7.20
CA GLY A 107 -6.33 2.46 -8.22
C GLY A 107 -6.41 3.63 -9.18
N ASN A 108 -6.26 4.87 -8.70
CA ASN A 108 -6.24 6.04 -9.57
C ASN A 108 -5.01 6.03 -10.48
N LEU A 109 -3.81 5.83 -9.92
CA LEU A 109 -2.59 5.70 -10.72
C LEU A 109 -2.70 4.58 -11.77
N TYR A 110 -3.30 3.45 -11.41
CA TYR A 110 -3.55 2.34 -12.33
C TYR A 110 -4.55 2.70 -13.45
N LYS A 111 -5.67 3.36 -13.12
CA LYS A 111 -6.70 3.75 -14.10
C LYS A 111 -6.21 4.80 -15.10
N ASN A 112 -5.28 5.65 -14.69
CA ASN A 112 -4.66 6.67 -15.54
C ASN A 112 -3.60 6.10 -16.49
N LEU A 113 -3.24 4.83 -16.35
CA LEU A 113 -2.46 4.13 -17.38
C LEU A 113 -3.33 3.87 -18.61
N ASN A 114 -2.74 3.99 -19.79
CA ASN A 114 -3.36 3.45 -21.00
C ASN A 114 -3.56 1.92 -20.88
N VAL A 115 -4.52 1.38 -21.65
CA VAL A 115 -4.91 -0.04 -21.58
C VAL A 115 -3.71 -0.98 -21.76
N GLY A 116 -2.76 -0.65 -22.65
CA GLY A 116 -1.56 -1.45 -22.85
C GLY A 116 -0.62 -1.47 -21.63
N SER A 117 -0.43 -0.33 -20.98
CA SER A 117 0.37 -0.18 -19.76
C SER A 117 -0.26 -0.89 -18.55
N GLN A 118 -1.60 -0.92 -18.46
CA GLN A 118 -2.32 -1.63 -17.40
C GLN A 118 -2.02 -3.13 -17.39
N LEU A 119 -1.89 -3.75 -18.57
CA LEU A 119 -1.58 -5.18 -18.70
C LEU A 119 -0.24 -5.59 -18.06
N PHE A 120 0.67 -4.63 -17.86
CA PHE A 120 1.95 -4.90 -17.21
C PHE A 120 1.89 -4.83 -15.68
N VAL A 121 0.81 -4.30 -15.09
CA VAL A 121 0.62 -4.23 -13.64
C VAL A 121 -0.17 -5.45 -13.18
N THR A 122 0.42 -6.21 -12.26
CA THR A 122 -0.13 -7.50 -11.81
C THR A 122 -0.57 -7.47 -10.35
N VAL A 123 -1.39 -8.44 -9.95
CA VAL A 123 -1.71 -8.67 -8.53
C VAL A 123 -0.43 -8.88 -7.70
N LYS A 124 0.63 -9.44 -8.29
CA LYS A 124 1.94 -9.55 -7.63
C LYS A 124 2.55 -8.18 -7.33
N ASP A 125 2.46 -7.24 -8.26
CA ASP A 125 2.93 -5.86 -8.04
C ASP A 125 2.15 -5.18 -6.91
N TYR A 126 0.83 -5.37 -6.89
CA TYR A 126 -0.02 -4.89 -5.79
C TYR A 126 0.31 -5.57 -4.45
N THR A 127 0.46 -6.90 -4.39
CA THR A 127 0.85 -7.55 -3.12
C THR A 127 2.23 -7.12 -2.62
N ASN A 128 3.14 -6.72 -3.52
CA ASN A 128 4.41 -6.11 -3.17
C ASN A 128 4.27 -4.65 -2.70
N SER A 129 3.19 -3.95 -3.06
CA SER A 129 2.93 -2.58 -2.62
C SER A 129 2.45 -2.52 -1.17
N ILE A 130 1.77 -3.57 -0.69
CA ILE A 130 1.31 -3.75 0.69
C ILE A 130 2.22 -4.67 1.54
N ILE A 131 3.50 -4.82 1.17
CA ILE A 131 4.45 -5.73 1.86
C ILE A 131 4.59 -5.47 3.36
N SER A 132 4.40 -4.22 3.79
CA SER A 132 4.44 -3.82 5.20
C SER A 132 3.15 -4.15 5.98
N ARG A 133 2.17 -4.84 5.37
CA ARG A 133 0.94 -5.36 6.00
C ARG A 133 0.88 -6.89 5.84
N PRO A 134 1.69 -7.67 6.57
CA PRO A 134 1.93 -9.09 6.28
C PRO A 134 0.68 -9.97 6.32
N PHE A 135 -0.23 -9.73 7.27
CA PHE A 135 -1.49 -10.46 7.37
C PHE A 135 -2.36 -10.25 6.12
N ILE A 136 -2.63 -8.98 5.79
CA ILE A 136 -3.46 -8.58 4.66
C ILE A 136 -2.86 -9.09 3.35
N ARG A 137 -1.54 -8.91 3.16
CA ARG A 137 -0.81 -9.44 2.01
C ARG A 137 -0.99 -10.94 1.86
N THR A 138 -0.90 -11.70 2.95
CA THR A 138 -1.09 -13.15 2.94
C THR A 138 -2.51 -13.51 2.47
N GLN A 139 -3.53 -12.81 2.94
CA GLN A 139 -4.92 -13.05 2.51
C GLN A 139 -5.09 -12.86 0.99
N VAL A 140 -4.52 -11.80 0.42
CA VAL A 140 -4.57 -11.56 -1.04
C VAL A 140 -3.85 -12.65 -1.82
N ILE A 141 -2.67 -13.09 -1.36
CA ILE A 141 -1.92 -14.17 -2.02
C ILE A 141 -2.70 -15.50 -1.97
N THR A 142 -3.28 -15.83 -0.83
CA THR A 142 -4.06 -17.07 -0.64
C THR A 142 -5.33 -17.06 -1.50
N ALA A 143 -6.01 -15.93 -1.63
CA ALA A 143 -7.25 -15.82 -2.40
C ALA A 143 -7.03 -15.88 -3.92
N GLN A 144 -5.81 -15.61 -4.41
CA GLN A 144 -5.47 -15.60 -5.85
C GLN A 144 -6.49 -14.85 -6.72
N PRO A 145 -6.73 -13.56 -6.45
CA PRO A 145 -7.69 -12.76 -7.22
C PRO A 145 -7.25 -12.67 -8.69
N LYS A 146 -8.24 -12.62 -9.59
CA LYS A 146 -8.01 -12.60 -11.04
C LYS A 146 -7.42 -11.27 -11.54
N ASP A 147 -7.72 -10.18 -10.84
CA ASP A 147 -7.37 -8.82 -11.23
C ASP A 147 -7.14 -7.94 -9.99
N ILE A 148 -6.68 -6.70 -10.25
CA ILE A 148 -6.34 -5.72 -9.22
C ILE A 148 -7.57 -5.32 -8.38
N GLU A 149 -8.74 -5.16 -9.00
CA GLU A 149 -9.96 -4.75 -8.28
C GLU A 149 -10.44 -5.83 -7.31
N ALA A 150 -10.37 -7.10 -7.71
CA ALA A 150 -10.63 -8.22 -6.82
C ALA A 150 -9.59 -8.28 -5.69
N ALA A 151 -8.32 -7.97 -5.97
CA ALA A 151 -7.28 -7.91 -4.95
C ALA A 151 -7.53 -6.79 -3.91
N PHE A 152 -8.04 -5.64 -4.34
CA PHE A 152 -8.45 -4.56 -3.44
C PHE A 152 -9.53 -5.03 -2.46
N LYS A 153 -10.59 -5.67 -2.96
CA LYS A 153 -11.69 -6.18 -2.14
C LYS A 153 -11.22 -7.19 -1.09
N VAL A 154 -10.33 -8.11 -1.47
CA VAL A 154 -9.75 -9.08 -0.52
C VAL A 154 -8.93 -8.38 0.55
N ALA A 155 -8.12 -7.39 0.17
CA ALA A 155 -7.29 -6.66 1.11
C ALA A 155 -8.11 -5.82 2.09
N GLU A 156 -9.15 -5.13 1.61
CA GLU A 156 -10.07 -4.35 2.45
C GLU A 156 -10.81 -5.25 3.44
N LEU A 157 -11.36 -6.38 2.97
CA LEU A 157 -12.00 -7.36 3.85
C LEU A 157 -11.05 -7.89 4.93
N ALA A 158 -9.79 -8.14 4.57
CA ALA A 158 -8.78 -8.59 5.52
C ALA A 158 -8.42 -7.50 6.55
N GLU A 159 -8.39 -6.22 6.16
CA GLU A 159 -8.23 -5.11 7.11
C GLU A 159 -9.40 -5.05 8.09
N SER A 160 -10.65 -5.10 7.59
CA SER A 160 -11.86 -5.09 8.42
C SER A 160 -11.91 -6.25 9.41
N ALA A 161 -11.38 -7.42 9.05
CA ALA A 161 -11.31 -8.58 9.95
C ALA A 161 -10.30 -8.39 11.11
N THR A 162 -9.37 -7.43 11.00
CA THR A 162 -8.44 -7.07 12.08
C THR A 162 -8.93 -5.92 12.95
N GLU A 163 -9.96 -5.21 12.53
CA GLU A 163 -10.64 -4.22 13.36
C GLU A 163 -11.38 -4.98 14.46
N VAL A 164 -10.74 -5.10 15.62
CA VAL A 164 -11.42 -5.58 16.83
C VAL A 164 -12.62 -4.66 17.04
N PRO A 165 -13.85 -5.18 17.20
CA PRO A 165 -14.98 -4.35 17.56
C PRO A 165 -14.59 -3.61 18.84
N GLN A 166 -14.53 -2.28 18.78
CA GLN A 166 -14.59 -1.44 19.96
C GLN A 166 -15.98 -1.67 20.55
N TYR A 167 -16.15 -2.78 21.29
CA TYR A 167 -17.21 -2.89 22.25
C TYR A 167 -16.96 -1.72 23.20
N HIS A 168 -17.67 -0.61 22.96
CA HIS A 168 -17.98 0.29 24.04
C HIS A 168 -18.62 -0.63 25.07
N ASN A 169 -17.89 -0.91 26.15
CA ASN A 169 -18.46 -1.48 27.34
C ASN A 169 -19.53 -0.48 27.78
N VAL A 170 -20.73 -0.65 27.24
CA VAL A 170 -21.93 -0.25 27.95
C VAL A 170 -21.84 -1.10 29.20
N ASN A 171 -21.45 -0.47 30.31
CA ASN A 171 -21.58 -1.01 31.65
C ASN A 171 -23.06 -1.33 31.85
N MET A 172 -23.51 -2.46 31.32
CA MET A 172 -24.67 -3.17 31.78
C MET A 172 -24.25 -3.71 33.14
N PHE A 173 -24.54 -2.93 34.18
CA PHE A 173 -24.59 -3.43 35.54
C PHE A 173 -25.61 -4.58 35.56
N THR A 174 -25.12 -5.79 35.32
CA THR A 174 -25.80 -7.01 35.73
C THR A 174 -25.16 -7.45 37.03
N ASP A 175 -25.81 -7.07 38.12
CA ASP A 175 -25.57 -7.66 39.43
C ASP A 175 -25.60 -9.19 39.33
N ASN A 176 -24.65 -9.80 40.02
CA ASN A 176 -24.44 -11.24 40.25
C ASN A 176 -23.55 -11.97 39.21
N GLN A 177 -22.23 -11.78 39.35
CA GLN A 177 -21.24 -12.80 39.02
C GLN A 177 -20.72 -13.45 40.31
N PRO A 178 -20.77 -14.78 40.48
CA PRO A 178 -20.09 -15.43 41.58
C PRO A 178 -18.57 -15.34 41.39
N TYR A 179 -17.89 -14.85 42.41
CA TYR A 179 -16.44 -14.75 42.53
C TYR A 179 -15.76 -16.11 42.21
N PHE A 180 -14.89 -16.13 41.19
CA PHE A 180 -14.04 -17.28 40.88
C PHE A 180 -12.68 -17.09 41.57
N ASP A 181 -12.44 -17.85 42.64
CA ASP A 181 -11.17 -17.93 43.36
C ASP A 181 -10.23 -18.94 42.66
N PRO A 182 -9.02 -18.56 42.22
CA PRO A 182 -8.12 -19.47 41.52
C PRO A 182 -7.35 -20.46 42.43
N TYR A 183 -7.63 -20.53 43.73
CA TYR A 183 -6.90 -21.38 44.68
C TYR A 183 -7.70 -22.52 45.35
N GLN A 184 -8.79 -22.99 44.73
CA GLN A 184 -9.48 -24.20 45.21
C GLN A 184 -9.18 -25.41 44.31
N ASN A 185 -8.09 -26.10 44.67
CA ASN A 185 -7.80 -27.46 44.21
C ASN A 185 -8.80 -28.42 44.86
N GLN A 186 -9.79 -28.91 44.12
CA GLN A 186 -10.51 -30.13 44.47
C GLN A 186 -10.72 -31.03 43.25
N ASN A 187 -10.00 -32.15 43.30
CA ASN A 187 -10.26 -33.39 42.61
C ASN A 187 -11.75 -33.68 42.46
N TYR A 188 -12.25 -33.69 41.23
CA TYR A 188 -13.43 -34.47 40.88
C TYR A 188 -13.11 -35.36 39.69
N ASN A 189 -12.72 -36.59 40.03
CA ASN A 189 -12.83 -37.76 39.17
C ASN A 189 -14.31 -37.95 38.82
N LEU A 190 -14.68 -37.71 37.56
CA LEU A 190 -15.97 -38.14 37.05
C LEU A 190 -15.82 -39.55 36.50
N PHE A 191 -16.30 -40.51 37.28
CA PHE A 191 -16.47 -41.89 36.90
C PHE A 191 -17.41 -42.00 35.69
N THR A 192 -16.91 -42.57 34.60
CA THR A 192 -17.73 -43.35 33.66
C THR A 192 -17.07 -44.71 33.52
N GLN A 193 -17.63 -45.69 34.24
CA GLN A 193 -17.31 -47.10 34.09
C GLN A 193 -17.99 -47.62 32.81
N HIS A 194 -17.21 -48.06 31.83
CA HIS A 194 -17.59 -49.20 30.99
C HIS A 194 -16.37 -50.11 30.84
N SER A 195 -16.57 -51.34 31.28
CA SER A 195 -15.64 -52.45 31.38
C SER A 195 -15.14 -52.94 30.02
N GLY A 196 -13.88 -53.33 29.95
CA GLY A 196 -13.30 -53.98 28.77
C GLY A 196 -11.81 -54.23 28.90
N ASP A 197 -11.47 -55.21 29.72
CA ASP A 197 -10.29 -56.09 29.71
C ASP A 197 -8.85 -55.56 29.66
N GLN A 198 -8.08 -56.20 30.54
CA GLN A 198 -6.66 -56.06 30.80
C GLN A 198 -5.81 -56.51 29.61
N ASN A 199 -4.70 -55.81 29.36
CA ASN A 199 -3.39 -56.48 29.39
C ASN A 199 -2.23 -55.47 29.45
N ALA A 200 -1.36 -55.70 30.41
CA ALA A 200 -0.09 -55.04 30.62
C ALA A 200 0.88 -55.36 29.48
N TYR A 201 1.75 -54.41 29.12
CA TYR A 201 3.19 -54.66 29.03
C TYR A 201 3.96 -53.35 29.19
N ASN A 202 4.89 -53.40 30.15
CA ASN A 202 5.78 -52.34 30.60
C ASN A 202 7.11 -52.44 29.83
N ASN A 203 7.59 -51.32 29.30
CA ASN A 203 9.00 -50.99 28.99
C ASN A 203 8.96 -49.66 28.22
N GLY A 204 9.41 -48.51 28.70
CA GLY A 204 10.47 -48.24 29.66
C GLY A 204 11.50 -47.37 28.93
N TYR A 205 11.45 -46.05 29.09
CA TYR A 205 12.61 -45.16 29.03
C TYR A 205 12.24 -43.81 29.68
N SER A 206 12.94 -43.50 30.77
CA SER A 206 12.95 -42.21 31.45
C SER A 206 13.94 -41.26 30.78
N LYS A 207 13.51 -40.02 30.46
CA LYS A 207 14.32 -38.80 30.60
C LYS A 207 13.46 -37.54 30.44
N TYR A 208 13.10 -36.92 31.57
CA TYR A 208 12.80 -35.48 31.63
C TYR A 208 14.14 -34.70 31.71
N PRO A 209 14.19 -33.35 31.53
CA PRO A 209 13.07 -32.41 31.45
C PRO A 209 13.13 -31.38 30.30
N TYR A 210 12.01 -30.67 30.16
CA TYR A 210 11.84 -29.36 29.57
C TYR A 210 13.10 -28.48 29.57
N ASN A 211 13.42 -27.90 28.41
CA ASN A 211 14.21 -26.69 28.36
C ASN A 211 13.51 -25.67 27.46
N SER A 212 12.94 -24.64 28.10
CA SER A 212 12.56 -23.38 27.48
C SER A 212 13.82 -22.64 27.06
N SER A 213 14.06 -22.51 25.76
CA SER A 213 15.07 -21.59 25.24
C SER A 213 14.39 -20.52 24.39
N THR A 214 14.24 -19.35 25.01
CA THR A 214 14.30 -18.05 24.36
C THR A 214 15.34 -18.03 23.24
N PHE A 215 14.92 -17.82 22.00
CA PHE A 215 15.81 -17.39 20.93
C PHE A 215 15.60 -15.91 20.65
N ASN A 216 16.49 -15.13 21.22
CA ASN A 216 16.83 -13.80 20.75
C ASN A 216 18.28 -13.90 20.29
N ASN A 217 18.56 -13.79 18.99
CA ASN A 217 19.78 -13.12 18.54
C ASN A 217 19.70 -12.65 17.09
N ASN A 218 20.08 -11.39 16.92
CA ASN A 218 20.44 -10.77 15.66
C ASN A 218 21.77 -11.34 15.14
N ASN A 219 21.89 -11.46 13.83
CA ASN A 219 23.05 -11.13 12.98
C ASN A 219 23.19 -12.11 11.81
N TYR A 220 23.04 -11.60 10.59
CA TYR A 220 23.96 -11.93 9.50
C TYR A 220 24.20 -10.67 8.65
N SER A 221 25.45 -10.23 8.64
CA SER A 221 26.00 -9.25 7.71
C SER A 221 26.48 -9.94 6.42
N ASN A 222 26.43 -9.18 5.32
CA ASN A 222 27.23 -9.26 4.09
C ASN A 222 27.20 -10.55 3.24
N MET A 223 26.57 -10.43 2.07
CA MET A 223 27.11 -11.02 0.84
C MET A 223 26.96 -9.99 -0.29
N GLU A 224 28.08 -9.36 -0.65
CA GLU A 224 28.28 -8.66 -1.91
C GLU A 224 28.41 -9.66 -3.07
N GLU A 225 28.10 -9.14 -4.27
CA GLU A 225 28.38 -9.65 -5.62
C GLU A 225 27.46 -10.72 -6.25
N ASN A 226 26.56 -10.22 -7.11
CA ASN A 226 26.55 -10.67 -8.50
C ASN A 226 26.04 -9.54 -9.44
N LYS A 227 26.98 -8.69 -9.87
CA LYS A 227 26.79 -7.77 -11.01
C LYS A 227 27.16 -8.50 -12.29
N SER A 228 26.19 -9.06 -13.01
CA SER A 228 26.36 -9.40 -14.42
C SER A 228 24.99 -9.69 -15.04
N TYR A 229 24.31 -8.66 -15.55
CA TYR A 229 23.30 -8.74 -16.64
C TYR A 229 22.87 -7.33 -17.10
N GLN A 230 23.82 -6.43 -17.38
CA GLN A 230 23.52 -5.09 -17.92
C GLN A 230 24.44 -4.64 -19.07
N ASN A 231 25.13 -5.56 -19.77
CA ASN A 231 26.03 -5.19 -20.88
C ASN A 231 25.72 -5.85 -22.24
N SER A 232 24.51 -6.38 -22.46
CA SER A 232 24.17 -7.04 -23.74
C SER A 232 23.25 -6.24 -24.68
N LEU A 233 22.72 -5.08 -24.28
CA LEU A 233 21.84 -4.27 -25.15
C LEU A 233 22.46 -2.99 -25.72
N ILE A 234 23.62 -2.56 -25.22
CA ILE A 234 24.26 -1.31 -25.68
C ILE A 234 25.20 -1.53 -26.89
N ILE A 235 25.54 -2.77 -27.23
CA ILE A 235 26.43 -3.06 -28.39
C ILE A 235 25.66 -3.23 -29.71
N LEU A 236 24.33 -3.45 -29.71
CA LEU A 236 23.58 -3.67 -30.95
C LEU A 236 23.15 -2.37 -31.68
N ILE A 237 23.21 -1.20 -31.04
CA ILE A 237 22.82 0.08 -31.67
C ILE A 237 24.03 0.82 -32.30
N MET A 238 25.27 0.40 -32.04
CA MET A 238 26.46 1.00 -32.67
C MET A 238 26.92 0.32 -33.97
N LEU A 239 26.20 -0.67 -34.49
CA LEU A 239 26.56 -1.39 -35.73
C LEU A 239 25.54 -1.28 -36.88
N ILE A 240 24.68 -0.25 -36.86
CA ILE A 240 23.85 0.11 -38.03
C ILE A 240 24.06 1.60 -38.34
N LYS A 241 25.18 1.89 -39.02
CA LYS A 241 25.35 3.01 -39.93
C LYS A 241 26.05 2.50 -41.18
#